data_AF-A0A842WVN0-F1
#
_entry.id   AF-A0A842WVN0-F1
#
_cell.length_a   1.000
_cell.length_b   1.000
_cell.length_c   1.000
_cell.angle_alpha   90.00
_cell.angle_beta   90.00
_cell.angle_gamma   90.00
#
_symmetry.space_group_name_H-M   'P 1'
#
loop_
_entity.id
_entity.type
_entity.pdbx_description
1 polymer ?
#
loop_
_entity_poly.entity_id
_entity_poly.type
_entity_poly.pdbx_seq_one_letter_code
_entity_poly.pdbx_strand_id
1 'polypeptide(L)'
;MAKDSVNAARYVKKELIKLAGSLNDFPNKYSKEEYLADEPENFRSVSKWSYKIIYEVTSDCLIILDIFHTSQHPNKIKKMKRQND
;
A
#
# COMPACT_ATOMS: atom_id res chain seq x y z
N MET A 1 -21.24 8.59 -17.68
CA MET A 1 -20.72 8.31 -16.32
C MET A 1 -20.50 6.82 -16.20
N ALA A 2 -19.26 6.35 -16.28
CA ALA A 2 -18.96 4.94 -16.07
C ALA A 2 -19.20 4.62 -14.60
N LYS A 3 -20.36 4.03 -14.29
CA LYS A 3 -20.54 3.30 -13.04
C LYS A 3 -19.58 2.12 -13.14
N ASP A 4 -18.40 2.23 -12.56
CA ASP A 4 -17.58 1.05 -12.32
C ASP A 4 -18.48 0.01 -11.66
N SER A 5 -18.62 -1.14 -12.31
CA SER A 5 -19.53 -2.18 -11.86
C SER A 5 -19.14 -2.59 -10.44
N VAL A 6 -20.12 -2.76 -9.55
CA VAL A 6 -19.88 -3.26 -8.19
C VAL A 6 -19.06 -4.56 -8.22
N ASN A 7 -19.22 -5.37 -9.26
CA ASN A 7 -18.44 -6.59 -9.46
C ASN A 7 -16.96 -6.30 -9.77
N ALA A 8 -16.67 -5.26 -10.55
CA ALA A 8 -15.30 -4.83 -10.81
C ALA A 8 -14.65 -4.31 -9.52
N ALA A 9 -15.36 -3.49 -8.72
CA ALA A 9 -14.85 -3.02 -7.43
C ALA A 9 -14.58 -4.17 -6.45
N ARG A 10 -15.47 -5.16 -6.38
CA ARG A 10 -15.26 -6.38 -5.58
C ARG A 10 -14.06 -7.19 -6.06
N TYR A 11 -13.89 -7.32 -7.38
CA TYR A 11 -12.76 -8.02 -7.96
C TYR A 11 -11.43 -7.34 -7.61
N VAL A 12 -11.36 -6.01 -7.78
CA VAL A 12 -10.18 -5.22 -7.40
C VAL A 12 -9.86 -5.40 -5.93
N LYS A 13 -10.86 -5.27 -5.03
CA LYS A 13 -10.67 -5.48 -3.59
C LYS A 13 -10.11 -6.87 -3.28
N LYS A 14 -10.69 -7.93 -3.86
CA LYS A 14 -10.24 -9.31 -3.65
C LYS A 14 -8.78 -9.50 -4.06
N GLU A 15 -8.42 -8.94 -5.21
CA GLU A 15 -7.08 -9.05 -5.78
C GLU A 15 -6.01 -8.23 -5.04
N LEU A 16 -6.39 -7.10 -4.43
CA LEU A 16 -5.52 -6.34 -3.54
C LEU A 16 -5.31 -7.04 -2.20
N ILE A 17 -6.37 -7.62 -1.61
CA ILE A 17 -6.26 -8.43 -0.38
C ILE A 17 -5.34 -9.64 -0.62
N LYS A 18 -5.51 -10.33 -1.76
CA LYS A 18 -4.64 -11.46 -2.13
C LYS A 18 -3.18 -11.04 -2.28
N LEU A 19 -2.93 -9.88 -2.91
CA LEU A 19 -1.57 -9.33 -3.02
C LEU A 19 -1.00 -9.00 -1.65
N ALA A 20 -1.76 -8.30 -0.78
CA ALA A 20 -1.34 -7.97 0.58
C ALA A 20 -0.97 -9.23 1.39
N GLY A 21 -1.77 -10.29 1.30
CA GLY A 21 -1.49 -11.56 1.97
C GLY A 21 -0.19 -12.24 1.50
N SER A 22 0.17 -12.08 0.23
CA SER A 22 1.42 -12.65 -0.32
C SER A 22 2.69 -11.86 0.05
N LEU A 23 2.57 -10.66 0.62
CA LEU A 23 3.73 -9.84 0.96
C LEU A 23 4.58 -10.46 2.06
N ASN A 24 3.96 -11.28 2.93
CA ASN A 24 4.66 -11.94 4.02
C ASN A 24 5.68 -12.99 3.56
N ASP A 25 5.53 -13.53 2.33
CA ASP A 25 6.44 -14.55 1.80
C ASP A 25 7.85 -13.98 1.56
N PHE A 26 7.91 -12.73 1.07
CA PHE A 26 9.16 -12.01 0.83
C PHE A 26 8.98 -10.51 1.12
N PRO A 27 8.97 -10.10 2.41
CA PRO A 27 8.66 -8.71 2.80
C PRO A 27 9.57 -7.66 2.18
N ASN A 28 10.84 -8.03 1.90
CA ASN A 28 11.83 -7.13 1.33
C ASN A 28 11.90 -7.16 -0.22
N LYS A 29 10.99 -7.88 -0.89
CA LYS A 29 10.98 -8.06 -2.35
C LYS A 29 10.72 -6.77 -3.13
N TYR A 30 9.88 -5.90 -2.59
CA TYR A 30 9.48 -4.67 -3.28
C TYR A 30 10.27 -3.47 -2.80
N SER A 31 10.35 -2.43 -3.62
CA SER A 31 11.13 -1.22 -3.36
C SER A 31 10.67 -0.49 -2.09
N LYS A 32 11.59 0.28 -1.50
CA LYS A 32 11.26 1.25 -0.45
C LYS A 32 10.25 2.28 -0.98
N GLU A 33 9.37 2.77 -0.10
CA GLU A 33 8.42 3.81 -0.47
C GLU A 33 9.12 5.17 -0.57
N GLU A 34 9.18 5.72 -1.78
CA GLU A 34 9.90 6.95 -2.10
C GLU A 34 9.47 8.13 -1.21
N TYR A 35 8.16 8.29 -0.96
CA TYR A 35 7.67 9.40 -0.16
C TYR A 35 7.92 9.24 1.35
N LEU A 36 8.42 8.09 1.79
CA LEU A 36 8.78 7.79 3.17
C LEU A 36 10.25 7.35 3.28
N ALA A 37 11.08 7.60 2.26
CA ALA A 37 12.46 7.14 2.22
C ALA A 37 13.36 7.82 3.26
N ASP A 38 12.98 9.02 3.71
CA ASP A 38 13.67 9.78 4.75
C ASP A 38 13.32 9.30 6.17
N GLU A 39 12.32 8.43 6.29
CA GLU A 39 11.89 7.90 7.58
C GLU A 39 12.81 6.74 8.01
N PRO A 40 13.06 6.57 9.33
CA PRO A 40 13.93 5.51 9.84
C PRO A 40 13.34 4.10 9.66
N GLU A 41 12.02 3.97 9.55
CA GLU A 41 11.33 2.69 9.42
C GLU A 41 11.44 2.11 7.99
N ASN A 42 11.30 0.79 7.87
CA ASN A 42 11.44 0.08 6.59
C ASN A 42 10.11 0.09 5.81
N PHE A 43 9.72 1.27 5.34
CA PHE A 43 8.54 1.43 4.50
C PHE A 43 8.79 0.98 3.07
N ARG A 44 7.87 0.20 2.53
CA ARG A 44 7.90 -0.37 1.19
C ARG A 44 6.54 -0.24 0.52
N SER A 45 6.54 -0.38 -0.79
CA SER A 45 5.28 -0.39 -1.52
C SER A 45 5.28 -1.28 -2.76
N VAL A 46 4.07 -1.70 -3.13
CA VAL A 46 3.81 -2.41 -4.38
C VAL A 46 2.58 -1.80 -5.06
N SER A 47 2.67 -1.61 -6.36
CA SER A 47 1.57 -1.10 -7.17
C SER A 47 0.89 -2.23 -7.94
N LYS A 48 -0.44 -2.21 -7.97
CA LYS A 48 -1.28 -3.06 -8.84
C LYS A 48 -2.40 -2.20 -9.40
N TRP A 49 -2.44 -2.05 -10.73
CA TRP A 49 -3.31 -1.11 -11.42
C TRP A 49 -3.13 0.32 -10.87
N SER A 50 -4.22 1.02 -10.57
CA SER A 50 -4.23 2.38 -10.02
C SER A 50 -4.13 2.43 -8.49
N TYR A 51 -3.70 1.34 -7.85
CA TYR A 51 -3.56 1.26 -6.39
C TYR A 51 -2.13 0.90 -5.99
N LYS A 52 -1.68 1.45 -4.87
CA LYS A 52 -0.39 1.23 -4.24
C LYS A 52 -0.64 0.76 -2.81
N ILE A 53 -0.15 -0.43 -2.47
CA ILE A 53 -0.16 -0.94 -1.10
C ILE A 53 1.13 -0.45 -0.43
N ILE A 54 1.00 0.30 0.64
CA ILE A 54 2.12 0.83 1.44
C ILE A 54 2.16 0.04 2.74
N TYR A 55 3.34 -0.46 3.11
CA TYR A 55 3.51 -1.30 4.27
C TYR A 55 4.86 -1.09 4.93
N GLU A 56 4.93 -1.44 6.21
CA GLU A 56 6.16 -1.45 6.99
C GLU A 56 6.62 -2.88 7.23
N VAL A 57 7.92 -3.13 7.11
CA VAL A 57 8.54 -4.39 7.52
C VAL A 57 9.19 -4.20 8.88
N THR A 58 8.63 -4.84 9.90
CA THR A 58 9.19 -4.86 11.27
C THR A 58 9.99 -6.15 11.50
N SER A 59 10.52 -6.37 12.71
CA SER A 59 11.21 -7.62 13.07
C SER A 59 10.28 -8.83 13.07
N ASP A 60 9.02 -8.62 13.47
CA ASP A 60 8.12 -9.73 13.81
C ASP A 60 7.01 -9.90 12.76
N CYS A 61 6.63 -8.82 12.08
CA CYS A 61 5.52 -8.81 11.16
C CYS A 61 5.62 -7.72 10.08
N LEU A 62 4.69 -7.79 9.14
CA LEU A 62 4.44 -6.76 8.14
C LEU A 62 3.13 -6.05 8.45
N ILE A 63 3.17 -4.72 8.50
CA ILE A 63 2.01 -3.89 8.82
C ILE A 63 1.56 -3.18 7.54
N ILE A 64 0.34 -3.46 7.08
CA ILE A 64 -0.28 -2.70 5.99
C ILE A 64 -0.72 -1.35 6.53
N LEU A 65 -0.14 -0.28 5.98
CA LEU A 65 -0.39 1.09 6.42
C LEU A 65 -1.51 1.74 5.61
N ASP A 66 -1.48 1.60 4.28
CA ASP A 66 -2.48 2.16 3.38
C ASP A 66 -2.65 1.34 2.10
N ILE A 67 -3.82 1.49 1.48
CA ILE A 67 -4.08 1.14 0.08
C ILE A 67 -4.42 2.44 -0.66
N PHE A 68 -3.37 3.04 -1.20
CA PHE A 68 -3.41 4.38 -1.79
C PHE A 68 -3.77 4.35 -3.27
N HIS A 69 -4.78 5.13 -3.69
CA HIS A 69 -5.08 5.30 -5.12
C HIS A 69 -4.08 6.27 -5.76
N THR A 70 -3.41 5.88 -6.84
CA THR A 70 -2.28 6.61 -7.44
C THR A 70 -2.65 7.97 -8.05
N SER A 71 -3.94 8.23 -8.31
CA SER A 71 -4.41 9.56 -8.73
C SER A 71 -4.46 10.58 -7.59
N GLN A 72 -4.33 10.15 -6.33
CA GLN A 72 -4.30 11.06 -5.20
C GLN A 72 -2.92 11.71 -5.05
N HIS A 73 -2.90 12.94 -4.53
CA HIS A 73 -1.66 13.67 -4.33
C HIS A 73 -0.75 12.98 -3.30
N PRO A 74 0.54 12.70 -3.60
CA PRO A 74 1.45 11.95 -2.73
C PRO A 74 1.65 12.51 -1.32
N ASN A 75 1.56 13.84 -1.14
CA ASN A 75 1.58 14.48 0.19
C ASN A 75 0.60 13.86 1.21
N LYS A 76 -0.46 13.18 0.76
CA LYS A 76 -1.37 12.46 1.64
C LYS A 76 -0.72 11.25 2.33
N ILE A 77 0.25 10.61 1.69
CA ILE A 77 1.02 9.48 2.26
C ILE A 77 1.78 9.95 3.50
N LYS A 78 2.52 11.06 3.41
CA LYS A 78 3.24 11.65 4.56
C LYS A 78 2.30 12.07 5.70
N LYS A 79 1.08 12.53 5.39
CA LYS A 79 0.08 12.93 6.39
C LYS A 79 -0.53 11.75 7.14
N MET A 80 -0.56 10.57 6.53
CA MET A 80 -1.11 9.38 7.16
C MET A 80 -0.23 8.91 8.33
N LYS A 81 1.10 8.92 8.16
CA LYS A 81 2.04 8.53 9.24
C LYS A 81 1.82 9.34 10.52
N ARG A 82 1.70 10.66 10.39
CA ARG A 82 1.49 11.59 11.52
C ARG A 82 0.21 11.38 12.34
N GLN A 83 -0.74 10.58 11.87
CA GLN A 83 -1.97 10.27 12.62
C GLN A 83 -1.87 8.98 13.42
N ASN A 84 -0.84 8.16 13.18
CA ASN A 84 -0.61 6.88 13.85
C ASN A 84 0.52 6.96 14.91
N ASP A 85 1.16 8.13 15.06
CA ASP A 85 2.12 8.48 16.11
C ASP A 85 1.43 9.18 17.28
#